data_AF-A0A972KUW3-F1
#
_entry.id   AF-A0A972KUW3-F1
#
_cell.length_a   1.000
_cell.length_b   1.000
_cell.length_c   1.000
_cell.angle_alpha   90.00
_cell.angle_beta   90.00
_cell.angle_gamma   90.00
#
_symmetry.space_group_name_H-M   'P 1'
#
loop_
_entity.id
_entity.type
_entity.pdbx_description
1 polymer ?
#
loop_
_entity_poly.entity_id
_entity_poly.type
_entity_poly.pdbx_seq_one_letter_code
_entity_poly.pdbx_strand_id
1 'polypeptide(L)'
;MPSTTPLLQTTAASIRALFEPAFQQLLEQSSDSDKSELAETGQAMLQALLVIDRTAQIEDTLNENEVNQIRDFLFSLLTRLINQASNMRLTEAESSFQQLYIPFSLWIAEQQGILIELEPVVDAFANFANHPHDTDTLSELSTAIGKILVAVPAQIKEDRIDRSNPGRPWRILNLNRGIIATRSHDPEIMHQAYSDLVKNIPDDARQFFNEGRKQMEMVEYPDHVKEIMQQYNDLWGNENALH
;
A
#
# COMPACT_ATOMS: atom_id res chain seq x y z
N MET A 1 -17.65 -3.00 -4.94
CA MET A 1 -18.18 -1.74 -4.40
C MET A 1 -17.02 -0.77 -4.25
N PRO A 2 -17.21 0.54 -4.44
CA PRO A 2 -16.19 1.53 -4.08
C PRO A 2 -15.91 1.46 -2.57
N SER A 3 -14.64 1.57 -2.18
CA SER A 3 -14.23 1.54 -0.76
C SER A 3 -14.81 2.75 -0.02
N THR A 4 -15.23 2.53 1.23
CA THR A 4 -15.69 3.61 2.12
C THR A 4 -14.52 4.30 2.85
N THR A 5 -13.35 3.65 2.90
CA THR A 5 -12.11 4.19 3.46
C THR A 5 -11.53 5.27 2.53
N PRO A 6 -11.46 6.55 2.94
CA PRO A 6 -11.04 7.65 2.05
C PRO A 6 -9.68 7.46 1.40
N LEU A 7 -8.74 6.86 2.12
CA LEU A 7 -7.36 6.62 1.68
C LEU A 7 -7.25 5.49 0.63
N LEU A 8 -8.30 4.69 0.45
CA LEU A 8 -8.37 3.64 -0.58
C LEU A 8 -9.15 4.09 -1.82
N GLN A 9 -9.64 5.33 -1.84
CA GLN A 9 -10.34 5.90 -2.98
C GLN A 9 -9.36 6.55 -3.96
N THR A 10 -9.46 6.18 -5.23
CA THR A 10 -8.57 6.63 -6.31
C THR A 10 -9.10 7.86 -7.06
N THR A 11 -10.21 8.45 -6.60
CA THR A 11 -10.79 9.64 -7.24
C THR A 11 -9.96 10.89 -6.96
N ALA A 12 -9.87 11.79 -7.95
CA ALA A 12 -9.18 13.06 -7.77
C ALA A 12 -9.71 13.89 -6.59
N ALA A 13 -11.03 13.83 -6.34
CA ALA A 13 -11.66 14.52 -5.22
C ALA A 13 -11.18 13.97 -3.86
N SER A 14 -11.15 12.64 -3.70
CA SER A 14 -10.69 11.99 -2.46
C SER A 14 -9.20 12.25 -2.22
N ILE A 15 -8.37 12.12 -3.25
CA ILE A 15 -6.92 12.37 -3.14
C ILE A 15 -6.66 13.85 -2.80
N ARG A 16 -7.39 14.78 -3.44
CA ARG A 16 -7.27 16.21 -3.14
C ARG A 16 -7.63 16.52 -1.68
N ALA A 17 -8.65 15.87 -1.14
CA ALA A 17 -9.05 16.09 0.25
C ALA A 17 -7.97 15.66 1.26
N LEU A 18 -7.14 14.67 0.92
CA LEU A 18 -5.98 14.25 1.72
C LEU A 18 -4.77 15.18 1.53
N PHE A 19 -4.57 15.68 0.30
CA PHE A 19 -3.41 16.52 -0.06
C PHE A 19 -3.53 17.97 0.44
N GLU A 20 -4.68 18.62 0.22
CA GLU A 20 -4.82 20.07 0.37
C GLU A 20 -4.52 20.57 1.79
N PRO A 21 -5.00 19.96 2.89
CA PRO A 21 -4.72 20.45 4.24
C PRO A 21 -3.22 20.44 4.57
N ALA A 22 -2.53 19.35 4.23
CA ALA A 22 -1.09 19.20 4.46
C ALA A 22 -0.27 20.19 3.62
N PHE A 23 -0.69 20.43 2.38
CA PHE A 23 -0.04 21.37 1.50
C PHE A 23 -0.24 22.83 1.94
N GLN A 24 -1.43 23.19 2.42
CA GLN A 24 -1.67 24.52 2.99
C GLN A 24 -0.83 24.76 4.25
N GLN A 25 -0.75 23.78 5.15
CA GLN A 25 0.12 23.85 6.33
C GLN A 25 1.60 24.06 5.92
N LEU A 26 2.07 23.33 4.92
CA LEU A 26 3.43 23.47 4.39
C LEU A 26 3.66 24.88 3.83
N LEU A 27 2.73 25.41 3.03
CA LEU A 27 2.82 26.77 2.46
C LEU A 27 2.84 27.88 3.52
N GLU A 28 1.99 27.77 4.55
CA GLU A 28 1.89 28.76 5.62
C GLU A 28 3.18 28.86 6.44
N GLN A 29 3.84 27.74 6.67
CA GLN A 29 5.07 27.65 7.46
C GLN A 29 6.34 27.97 6.65
N SER A 30 6.22 28.04 5.32
CA SER A 30 7.35 28.22 4.42
C SER A 30 7.81 29.67 4.33
N SER A 31 9.10 29.87 4.06
CA SER A 31 9.64 31.20 3.80
C SER A 31 9.14 31.77 2.47
N ASP A 32 9.18 33.09 2.29
CA ASP A 32 8.70 33.71 1.04
C ASP A 32 9.51 33.28 -0.20
N SER A 33 10.79 32.91 -0.04
CA SER A 33 11.60 32.34 -1.13
C SER A 33 11.15 30.92 -1.52
N ASP A 34 10.76 30.10 -0.54
CA ASP A 34 10.39 28.70 -0.77
C ASP A 34 8.95 28.56 -1.30
N LYS A 35 8.09 29.55 -1.00
CA LYS A 35 6.68 29.56 -1.44
C LYS A 35 6.52 29.48 -2.96
N SER A 36 7.44 30.05 -3.75
CA SER A 36 7.34 30.00 -5.22
C SER A 36 7.55 28.58 -5.74
N GLU A 37 8.59 27.89 -5.26
CA GLU A 37 8.87 26.50 -5.66
C GLU A 37 7.79 25.54 -5.16
N LEU A 38 7.29 25.78 -3.95
CA LEU A 38 6.15 25.03 -3.40
C LEU A 38 4.89 25.24 -4.21
N ALA A 39 4.57 26.48 -4.61
CA ALA A 39 3.41 26.76 -5.44
C ALA A 39 3.47 26.03 -6.79
N GLU A 40 4.65 25.94 -7.42
CA GLU A 40 4.86 25.14 -8.63
C GLU A 40 4.63 23.65 -8.37
N THR A 41 5.11 23.12 -7.25
CA THR A 41 4.93 21.72 -6.84
C THR A 41 3.45 21.40 -6.57
N GLY A 42 2.73 22.31 -5.90
CA GLY A 42 1.29 22.19 -5.69
C GLY A 42 0.51 22.24 -6.99
N GLN A 43 0.86 23.14 -7.90
CA GLN A 43 0.25 23.22 -9.21
C GLN A 43 0.48 21.94 -10.01
N ALA A 44 1.70 21.39 -9.97
CA ALA A 44 2.05 20.11 -10.59
C ALA A 44 1.20 18.95 -10.04
N MET A 45 1.00 18.88 -8.72
CA MET A 45 0.11 17.91 -8.10
C MET A 45 -1.34 18.07 -8.59
N LEU A 46 -1.87 19.29 -8.63
CA LEU A 46 -3.23 19.54 -9.13
C LEU A 46 -3.39 19.16 -10.61
N GLN A 47 -2.35 19.36 -11.45
CA GLN A 47 -2.38 18.88 -12.84
C GLN A 47 -2.42 17.36 -12.92
N ALA A 48 -1.65 16.65 -12.09
CA ALA A 48 -1.71 15.19 -12.05
C ALA A 48 -3.09 14.69 -11.61
N LEU A 49 -3.72 15.34 -10.63
CA LEU A 49 -5.09 15.04 -10.21
C LEU A 49 -6.13 15.27 -11.32
N LEU A 50 -5.94 16.28 -12.18
CA LEU A 50 -6.80 16.49 -13.36
C LEU A 50 -6.67 15.35 -14.37
N VAL A 51 -5.47 14.77 -14.54
CA VAL A 51 -5.29 13.58 -15.40
C VAL A 51 -6.04 12.39 -14.82
N ILE A 52 -5.91 12.16 -13.51
CA ILE A 52 -6.67 11.11 -12.79
C ILE A 52 -8.18 11.28 -13.01
N ASP A 53 -8.72 12.50 -12.84
CA ASP A 53 -10.15 12.76 -13.03
C ASP A 53 -10.62 12.49 -14.47
N ARG A 54 -9.82 12.86 -15.47
CA ARG A 54 -10.14 12.60 -16.89
C ARG A 54 -10.18 11.12 -17.21
N THR A 55 -9.24 10.33 -16.69
CA THR A 55 -9.22 8.87 -16.87
C THR A 55 -10.40 8.16 -16.20
N ALA A 56 -11.05 8.79 -15.22
CA ALA A 56 -12.25 8.26 -14.60
C ALA A 56 -13.54 8.60 -15.38
N GLN A 57 -13.53 9.65 -16.20
CA GLN A 57 -14.72 10.20 -16.88
C GLN A 57 -14.81 9.88 -18.39
N ILE A 58 -13.69 9.52 -19.03
CA ILE A 58 -13.57 9.30 -20.49
C ILE A 58 -12.98 7.91 -20.74
N GLU A 59 -13.39 7.22 -21.82
CA GLU A 59 -12.73 6.03 -22.39
C GLU A 59 -11.29 6.33 -22.91
N ASP A 60 -10.61 7.35 -22.39
CA ASP A 60 -9.21 7.64 -22.70
C ASP A 60 -8.36 6.59 -21.97
N THR A 61 -8.14 5.49 -22.66
CA THR A 61 -7.26 4.42 -22.19
C THR A 61 -5.82 4.93 -22.29
N LEU A 62 -5.23 5.26 -21.14
CA LEU A 62 -3.79 5.45 -21.05
C LEU A 62 -3.09 4.13 -21.38
N ASN A 63 -2.01 4.21 -22.16
CA ASN A 63 -1.14 3.06 -22.32
C ASN A 63 -0.20 2.91 -21.12
N GLU A 64 0.38 1.73 -20.95
CA GLU A 64 1.27 1.42 -19.82
C GLU A 64 2.41 2.44 -19.65
N ASN A 65 3.00 2.94 -20.74
CA ASN A 65 4.08 3.91 -20.67
C ASN A 65 3.62 5.26 -20.11
N GLU A 66 2.43 5.71 -20.49
CA GLU A 66 1.85 6.96 -19.97
C GLU A 66 1.56 6.83 -18.47
N VAL A 67 0.97 5.71 -18.04
CA VAL A 67 0.72 5.44 -16.62
C VAL A 67 2.03 5.39 -15.82
N ASN A 68 3.06 4.74 -16.38
CA ASN A 68 4.37 4.66 -15.74
C ASN A 68 5.05 6.04 -15.62
N GLN A 69 4.92 6.90 -16.64
CA GLN A 69 5.42 8.29 -16.56
C GLN A 69 4.67 9.11 -15.50
N ILE A 70 3.36 8.92 -15.39
CA ILE A 70 2.55 9.58 -14.35
C ILE A 70 2.94 9.08 -12.96
N ARG A 71 3.18 7.77 -12.78
CA ARG A 71 3.73 7.21 -11.54
C ARG A 71 5.03 7.90 -11.15
N ASP A 72 6.02 7.91 -12.06
CA ASP A 72 7.35 8.46 -11.77
C ASP A 72 7.25 9.94 -11.39
N PHE A 73 6.41 10.68 -12.10
CA PHE A 73 6.14 12.07 -11.79
C PHE A 73 5.49 12.23 -10.40
N LEU A 74 4.42 11.50 -10.09
CA LEU A 74 3.72 11.56 -8.81
C LEU A 74 4.63 11.21 -7.63
N PHE A 75 5.40 10.13 -7.74
CA PHE A 75 6.29 9.67 -6.66
C PHE A 75 7.45 10.64 -6.44
N SER A 76 7.94 11.27 -7.51
CA SER A 76 8.94 12.34 -7.38
C SER A 76 8.37 13.59 -6.67
N LEU A 77 7.11 13.97 -6.96
CA LEU A 77 6.44 15.08 -6.28
C LEU A 77 6.23 14.78 -4.80
N LEU A 78 5.76 13.58 -4.45
CA LEU A 78 5.59 13.16 -3.06
C LEU A 78 6.91 13.17 -2.30
N THR A 79 7.97 12.64 -2.89
CA THR A 79 9.31 12.64 -2.29
C THR A 79 9.77 14.06 -1.96
N ARG A 80 9.57 15.02 -2.88
CA ARG A 80 9.90 16.44 -2.65
C ARG A 80 9.10 17.04 -1.49
N LEU A 81 7.78 16.83 -1.48
CA LEU A 81 6.88 17.35 -0.44
C LEU A 81 7.19 16.76 0.94
N ILE A 82 7.43 15.45 1.02
CA ILE A 82 7.82 14.75 2.25
C ILE A 82 9.14 15.31 2.78
N ASN A 83 10.16 15.46 1.92
CA ASN A 83 11.44 16.02 2.32
C ASN A 83 11.32 17.46 2.82
N GLN A 84 10.49 18.29 2.18
CA GLN A 84 10.23 19.66 2.62
C GLN A 84 9.51 19.70 3.98
N ALA A 85 8.45 18.92 4.15
CA ALA A 85 7.75 18.80 5.42
C ALA A 85 8.68 18.32 6.54
N SER A 86 9.52 17.33 6.26
CA SER A 86 10.49 16.78 7.21
C SER A 86 11.56 17.81 7.61
N ASN A 87 12.11 18.55 6.65
CA ASN A 87 13.07 19.64 6.90
C ASN A 87 12.49 20.72 7.82
N MET A 88 11.19 21.00 7.68
CA MET A 88 10.45 21.95 8.50
C MET A 88 9.88 21.34 9.80
N ARG A 89 10.09 20.03 10.02
CA ARG A 89 9.58 19.25 11.15
C ARG A 89 8.05 19.25 11.27
N LEU A 90 7.36 19.31 10.13
CA LEU A 90 5.90 19.24 10.04
C LEU A 90 5.45 17.78 9.93
N THR A 91 5.48 17.06 11.06
CA THR A 91 5.24 15.61 11.11
C THR A 91 3.85 15.19 10.62
N GLU A 92 2.82 16.01 10.87
CA GLU A 92 1.46 15.76 10.39
C GLU A 92 1.33 15.89 8.87
N ALA A 93 1.95 16.92 8.29
CA ALA A 93 2.01 17.11 6.84
C ALA A 93 2.83 16.00 6.18
N GLU A 94 3.98 15.64 6.76
CA GLU A 94 4.83 14.54 6.29
C GLU A 94 4.04 13.22 6.23
N SER A 95 3.36 12.85 7.33
CA SER A 95 2.51 11.65 7.40
C SER A 95 1.38 11.70 6.37
N SER A 96 0.73 12.86 6.18
CA SER A 96 -0.34 13.03 5.20
C SER A 96 0.17 12.84 3.76
N PHE A 97 1.37 13.34 3.43
CA PHE A 97 1.97 13.11 2.12
C PHE A 97 2.41 11.66 1.92
N GLN A 98 2.95 11.00 2.94
CA GLN A 98 3.27 9.56 2.88
C GLN A 98 2.02 8.72 2.60
N GLN A 99 0.89 9.05 3.22
CA GLN A 99 -0.38 8.36 3.00
C GLN A 99 -0.85 8.40 1.54
N LEU A 100 -0.47 9.42 0.76
CA LEU A 100 -0.84 9.55 -0.66
C LEU A 100 -0.21 8.48 -1.55
N TYR A 101 0.85 7.78 -1.11
CA TYR A 101 1.38 6.64 -1.86
C TYR A 101 0.35 5.54 -2.07
N ILE A 102 -0.62 5.37 -1.15
CA ILE A 102 -1.63 4.32 -1.23
C ILE A 102 -2.63 4.57 -2.37
N PRO A 103 -3.39 5.69 -2.40
CA PRO A 103 -4.35 5.91 -3.47
C PRO A 103 -3.69 6.08 -4.84
N PHE A 104 -2.47 6.64 -4.93
CA PHE A 104 -1.75 6.66 -6.21
C PHE A 104 -1.33 5.27 -6.67
N SER A 105 -0.82 4.41 -5.79
CA SER A 105 -0.47 3.03 -6.14
C SER A 105 -1.70 2.23 -6.59
N LEU A 106 -2.85 2.45 -5.96
CA LEU A 106 -4.11 1.84 -6.38
C LEU A 106 -4.54 2.34 -7.76
N TRP A 107 -4.49 3.65 -8.00
CA TRP A 107 -4.82 4.21 -9.31
C TRP A 107 -3.90 3.65 -10.40
N ILE A 108 -2.59 3.56 -10.16
CA ILE A 108 -1.63 2.96 -11.09
C ILE A 108 -2.02 1.51 -11.41
N ALA A 109 -2.36 0.72 -10.40
CA ALA A 109 -2.79 -0.67 -10.58
C ALA A 109 -4.11 -0.77 -11.37
N GLU A 110 -5.07 0.13 -11.13
CA GLU A 110 -6.35 0.20 -11.85
C GLU A 110 -6.17 0.58 -13.33
N GLN A 111 -5.17 1.42 -13.63
CA GLN A 111 -4.79 1.80 -15.00
C GLN A 111 -3.82 0.82 -15.67
N GLN A 112 -3.60 -0.37 -15.07
CA GLN A 112 -2.70 -1.40 -15.62
C GLN A 112 -1.24 -0.95 -15.77
N GLY A 113 -0.80 0.04 -14.99
CA GLY A 113 0.61 0.41 -14.87
C GLY A 113 1.38 -0.57 -14.00
N ILE A 114 2.71 -0.39 -13.93
CA ILE A 114 3.59 -1.21 -13.09
C ILE A 114 4.08 -0.44 -11.85
N LEU A 115 4.29 -1.15 -10.74
CA LEU A 115 4.84 -0.59 -9.51
C LEU A 115 6.22 -1.17 -9.21
N ILE A 116 7.25 -0.33 -9.34
CA ILE A 116 8.66 -0.70 -9.11
C ILE A 116 9.21 -0.18 -7.78
N GLU A 117 8.73 0.97 -7.31
CA GLU A 117 9.11 1.59 -6.04
C GLU A 117 8.12 1.16 -4.95
N LEU A 118 8.47 0.13 -4.19
CA LEU A 118 7.57 -0.48 -3.21
C LEU A 118 7.83 -0.04 -1.76
N GLU A 119 9.03 0.42 -1.43
CA GLU A 119 9.39 0.87 -0.08
C GLU A 119 8.44 1.96 0.46
N PRO A 120 8.23 3.10 -0.23
CA PRO A 120 7.30 4.11 0.27
C PRO A 120 5.85 3.62 0.38
N VAL A 121 5.47 2.66 -0.47
CA VAL A 121 4.13 2.04 -0.46
C VAL A 121 3.97 1.15 0.77
N VAL A 122 4.97 0.31 1.06
CA VAL A 122 5.03 -0.53 2.25
C VAL A 122 4.93 0.31 3.51
N ASP A 123 5.72 1.38 3.59
CA ASP A 123 5.75 2.27 4.76
C ASP A 123 4.39 2.94 4.98
N ALA A 124 3.76 3.43 3.91
CA ALA A 124 2.44 4.03 3.98
C ALA A 124 1.39 3.02 4.51
N PHE A 125 1.38 1.78 4.02
CA PHE A 125 0.46 0.75 4.50
C PHE A 125 0.75 0.35 5.95
N ALA A 126 2.03 0.21 6.34
CA ALA A 126 2.43 -0.12 7.69
C ALA A 126 1.99 0.98 8.68
N ASN A 127 2.28 2.24 8.35
CA ASN A 127 1.88 3.40 9.15
C ASN A 127 0.36 3.46 9.32
N PHE A 128 -0.40 3.21 8.24
CA PHE A 128 -1.85 3.16 8.32
C PHE A 128 -2.34 1.98 9.17
N ALA A 129 -1.89 0.76 8.89
CA ALA A 129 -2.35 -0.47 9.55
C ALA A 129 -1.99 -0.58 11.03
N ASN A 130 -0.96 0.14 11.50
CA ASN A 130 -0.54 0.14 12.90
C ASN A 130 -1.50 0.86 13.85
N HIS A 131 -2.46 1.63 13.31
CA HIS A 131 -3.51 2.26 14.11
C HIS A 131 -4.70 1.30 14.32
N PRO A 132 -5.53 1.50 15.36
CA PRO A 132 -6.76 0.75 15.53
C PRO A 132 -7.74 1.04 14.39
N HIS A 133 -8.27 -0.02 13.77
CA HIS A 133 -9.26 0.02 12.70
C HIS A 133 -10.33 -1.04 12.95
N ASP A 134 -11.53 -0.82 12.43
CA ASP A 134 -12.56 -1.87 12.39
C ASP A 134 -12.19 -2.96 11.37
N THR A 135 -12.89 -4.09 11.46
CA THR A 135 -12.65 -5.27 10.62
C THR A 135 -12.89 -5.00 9.14
N ASP A 136 -13.89 -4.17 8.79
CA ASP A 136 -14.25 -3.89 7.40
C ASP A 136 -13.16 -3.05 6.72
N THR A 137 -12.66 -2.03 7.42
CA THR A 137 -11.52 -1.22 6.97
C THR A 137 -10.27 -2.09 6.72
N LEU A 138 -9.99 -3.07 7.59
CA LEU A 138 -8.86 -4.00 7.40
C LEU A 138 -9.08 -4.96 6.22
N SER A 139 -10.31 -5.41 5.98
CA SER A 139 -10.66 -6.18 4.78
C SER A 139 -10.42 -5.40 3.48
N GLU A 140 -10.85 -4.13 3.46
CA GLU A 140 -10.60 -3.24 2.31
C GLU A 140 -9.09 -3.01 2.11
N LEU A 141 -8.35 -2.83 3.21
CA LEU A 141 -6.90 -2.61 3.18
C LEU A 141 -6.15 -3.83 2.63
N SER A 142 -6.49 -5.04 3.08
CA SER A 142 -5.92 -6.28 2.55
C SER A 142 -6.22 -6.47 1.05
N THR A 143 -7.44 -6.11 0.63
CA THR A 143 -7.85 -6.14 -0.77
C THR A 143 -7.04 -5.15 -1.61
N ALA A 144 -6.83 -3.94 -1.10
CA ALA A 144 -6.03 -2.90 -1.72
C ALA A 144 -4.57 -3.34 -1.93
N ILE A 145 -3.94 -3.94 -0.91
CA ILE A 145 -2.59 -4.49 -1.05
C ILE A 145 -2.57 -5.60 -2.11
N GLY A 146 -3.58 -6.46 -2.16
CA GLY A 146 -3.72 -7.49 -3.20
C GLY A 146 -3.69 -6.92 -4.63
N LYS A 147 -4.44 -5.84 -4.89
CA LYS A 147 -4.42 -5.14 -6.19
C LYS A 147 -3.03 -4.62 -6.55
N ILE A 148 -2.35 -4.01 -5.57
CA ILE A 148 -0.99 -3.49 -5.75
C ILE A 148 0.01 -4.60 -6.05
N LEU A 149 -0.08 -5.74 -5.35
CA LEU A 149 0.80 -6.89 -5.60
C LEU A 149 0.67 -7.43 -7.03
N VAL A 150 -0.52 -7.32 -7.65
CA VAL A 150 -0.72 -7.68 -9.07
C VAL A 150 0.08 -6.76 -10.00
N ALA A 151 0.09 -5.46 -9.73
CA ALA A 151 0.80 -4.44 -10.53
C ALA A 151 2.34 -4.49 -10.40
N VAL A 152 2.90 -5.28 -9.48
CA VAL A 152 4.35 -5.45 -9.36
C VAL A 152 4.89 -6.30 -10.52
N PRO A 153 5.94 -5.88 -11.24
CA PRO A 153 6.46 -6.62 -12.38
C PRO A 153 7.20 -7.90 -11.96
N ALA A 154 7.28 -8.87 -12.88
CA ALA A 154 7.84 -10.20 -12.62
C ALA A 154 9.28 -10.14 -12.07
N GLN A 155 10.09 -9.20 -12.53
CA GLN A 155 11.48 -9.02 -12.12
C GLN A 155 11.62 -8.80 -10.60
N ILE A 156 10.65 -8.11 -9.99
CA ILE A 156 10.59 -7.90 -8.54
C ILE A 156 9.99 -9.14 -7.85
N LYS A 157 8.91 -9.69 -8.42
CA LYS A 157 8.20 -10.89 -7.88
C LYS A 157 9.08 -12.13 -7.81
N GLU A 158 9.99 -12.31 -8.77
CA GLU A 158 10.93 -13.43 -8.79
C GLU A 158 11.91 -13.41 -7.62
N ASP A 159 12.04 -12.24 -6.98
CA ASP A 159 12.73 -12.07 -5.70
C ASP A 159 14.15 -12.64 -5.75
N ARG A 160 14.85 -12.43 -6.87
CA ARG A 160 16.16 -13.02 -7.17
C ARG A 160 17.34 -12.21 -6.63
N ILE A 161 17.16 -10.90 -6.48
CA ILE A 161 18.21 -9.98 -6.02
C ILE A 161 18.23 -9.99 -4.49
N ASP A 162 19.41 -10.17 -3.91
CA ASP A 162 19.68 -10.08 -2.47
C ASP A 162 18.75 -10.95 -1.61
N ARG A 163 18.55 -12.22 -2.01
CA ARG A 163 17.64 -13.18 -1.34
C ARG A 163 17.80 -13.29 0.18
N SER A 164 19.00 -13.02 0.68
CA SER A 164 19.34 -12.97 2.11
C SER A 164 18.66 -11.87 2.90
N ASN A 165 18.23 -10.77 2.27
CA ASN A 165 17.67 -9.62 2.97
C ASN A 165 16.18 -9.81 3.32
N PRO A 166 15.80 -9.96 4.61
CA PRO A 166 14.40 -10.11 4.99
C PRO A 166 13.58 -8.82 4.77
N GLY A 167 14.23 -7.65 4.71
CA GLY A 167 13.58 -6.34 4.59
C GLY A 167 13.19 -5.93 3.17
N ARG A 168 13.18 -6.86 2.20
CA ARG A 168 12.80 -6.52 0.82
C ARG A 168 11.33 -6.07 0.77
N PRO A 169 11.01 -4.88 0.21
CA PRO A 169 9.65 -4.34 0.21
C PRO A 169 8.58 -5.28 -0.34
N TRP A 170 8.90 -6.05 -1.39
CA TRP A 170 7.97 -7.07 -1.94
C TRP A 170 7.56 -8.12 -0.90
N ARG A 171 8.51 -8.64 -0.10
CA ARG A 171 8.24 -9.63 0.94
C ARG A 171 7.44 -9.02 2.07
N ILE A 172 7.85 -7.84 2.54
CA ILE A 172 7.17 -7.12 3.61
C ILE A 172 5.72 -6.81 3.22
N LEU A 173 5.47 -6.41 1.97
CA LEU A 173 4.11 -6.11 1.52
C LEU A 173 3.20 -7.35 1.55
N ASN A 174 3.71 -8.52 1.14
CA ASN A 174 2.99 -9.78 1.21
C ASN A 174 2.72 -10.19 2.68
N LEU A 175 3.71 -10.08 3.56
CA LEU A 175 3.57 -10.37 4.98
C LEU A 175 2.56 -9.44 5.65
N ASN A 176 2.66 -8.13 5.40
CA ASN A 176 1.73 -7.13 5.91
C ASN A 176 0.30 -7.44 5.48
N ARG A 177 0.09 -7.84 4.22
CA ARG A 177 -1.23 -8.28 3.74
C ARG A 177 -1.76 -9.47 4.54
N GLY A 178 -0.93 -10.49 4.80
CA GLY A 178 -1.30 -11.63 5.62
C GLY A 178 -1.71 -11.24 7.05
N ILE A 179 -0.95 -10.35 7.69
CA ILE A 179 -1.27 -9.83 9.03
C ILE A 179 -2.59 -9.07 9.04
N ILE A 180 -2.76 -8.14 8.09
CA ILE A 180 -3.95 -7.29 7.97
C ILE A 180 -5.18 -8.15 7.68
N ALA A 181 -5.08 -9.13 6.77
CA ALA A 181 -6.15 -10.09 6.48
C ALA A 181 -6.55 -10.87 7.74
N THR A 182 -5.57 -11.33 8.53
CA THR A 182 -5.85 -12.03 9.80
C THR A 182 -6.62 -11.15 10.77
N ARG A 183 -6.23 -9.88 10.92
CA ARG A 183 -6.88 -8.91 11.82
C ARG A 183 -8.26 -8.46 11.35
N SER A 184 -8.58 -8.63 10.07
CA SER A 184 -9.93 -8.35 9.54
C SER A 184 -10.97 -9.37 10.01
N HIS A 185 -10.55 -10.55 10.45
CA HIS A 185 -11.42 -11.68 10.79
C HIS A 185 -12.35 -12.14 9.66
N ASP A 186 -12.14 -11.68 8.43
CA ASP A 186 -12.93 -12.08 7.26
C ASP A 186 -12.33 -13.35 6.62
N PRO A 187 -13.05 -14.50 6.66
CA PRO A 187 -12.56 -15.76 6.12
C PRO A 187 -12.12 -15.69 4.65
N GLU A 188 -12.87 -14.99 3.82
CA GLU A 188 -12.62 -14.93 2.38
C GLU A 188 -11.36 -14.13 2.10
N ILE A 189 -11.20 -12.98 2.78
CA ILE A 189 -10.01 -12.14 2.68
C ILE A 189 -8.77 -12.88 3.21
N MET A 190 -8.91 -13.63 4.31
CA MET A 190 -7.83 -14.46 4.85
C MET A 190 -7.39 -15.53 3.84
N HIS A 191 -8.33 -16.28 3.26
CA HIS A 191 -8.02 -17.33 2.29
C HIS A 191 -7.31 -16.78 1.05
N GLN A 192 -7.78 -15.66 0.51
CA GLN A 192 -7.13 -14.99 -0.62
C GLN A 192 -5.71 -14.53 -0.25
N ALA A 193 -5.55 -13.88 0.90
CA ALA A 193 -4.26 -13.38 1.36
C ALA A 193 -3.24 -14.49 1.57
N TYR A 194 -3.64 -15.58 2.23
CA TYR A 194 -2.75 -16.70 2.53
C TYR A 194 -2.40 -17.50 1.28
N SER A 195 -3.34 -17.68 0.35
CA SER A 195 -3.06 -18.33 -0.94
C SER A 195 -2.02 -17.57 -1.74
N ASP A 196 -2.15 -16.24 -1.82
CA ASP A 196 -1.18 -15.39 -2.50
C ASP A 196 0.17 -15.38 -1.77
N LEU A 197 0.17 -15.36 -0.42
CA LEU A 197 1.38 -15.40 0.39
C LEU A 197 2.22 -16.66 0.10
N VAL A 198 1.57 -17.83 0.10
CA VAL A 198 2.21 -19.12 -0.23
C VAL A 198 2.77 -19.12 -1.65
N LYS A 199 2.02 -18.56 -2.60
CA LYS A 199 2.44 -18.49 -4.01
C LYS A 199 3.63 -17.55 -4.20
N ASN A 200 3.61 -16.39 -3.54
CA ASN A 200 4.55 -15.31 -3.79
C ASN A 200 5.86 -15.48 -3.02
N ILE A 201 5.79 -15.94 -1.76
CA ILE A 201 6.94 -16.06 -0.86
C ILE A 201 6.85 -17.34 -0.02
N PRO A 202 6.94 -18.54 -0.66
CA PRO A 202 6.65 -19.81 -0.01
C PRO A 202 7.49 -20.10 1.23
N ASP A 203 8.77 -19.68 1.25
CA ASP A 203 9.67 -19.90 2.39
C ASP A 203 9.24 -19.05 3.61
N ASP A 204 8.94 -17.77 3.39
CA ASP A 204 8.42 -16.87 4.42
C ASP A 204 7.02 -17.26 4.89
N ALA A 205 6.18 -17.76 3.98
CA ALA A 205 4.83 -18.21 4.30
C ALA A 205 4.84 -19.30 5.39
N ARG A 206 5.81 -20.23 5.34
CA ARG A 206 5.93 -21.28 6.37
C ARG A 206 6.22 -20.69 7.74
N GLN A 207 7.14 -19.73 7.81
CA GLN A 207 7.48 -19.06 9.06
C GLN A 207 6.28 -18.26 9.57
N PHE A 208 5.61 -17.54 8.67
CA PHE A 208 4.43 -16.75 8.97
C PHE A 208 3.32 -17.58 9.65
N PHE A 209 2.94 -18.74 9.10
CA PHE A 209 1.89 -19.57 9.70
C PHE A 209 2.33 -20.20 11.03
N ASN A 210 3.58 -20.64 11.14
CA ASN A 210 4.12 -21.20 12.37
C ASN A 210 4.13 -20.20 13.52
N GLU A 211 4.48 -18.94 13.24
CA GLU A 211 4.44 -17.84 14.21
C GLU A 211 3.01 -17.42 14.52
N GLY A 212 2.16 -17.27 13.50
CA GLY A 212 0.75 -16.91 13.65
C GLY A 212 0.00 -17.88 14.55
N ARG A 213 0.19 -19.19 14.37
CA ARG A 213 -0.40 -20.23 15.23
C ARG A 213 0.01 -20.07 16.70
N LYS A 214 1.30 -19.80 16.97
CA LYS A 214 1.79 -19.57 18.35
C LYS A 214 1.17 -18.31 18.96
N GLN A 215 1.02 -17.24 18.17
CA GLN A 215 0.40 -16.00 18.64
C GLN A 215 -1.09 -16.17 18.96
N MET A 216 -1.81 -17.01 18.21
CA MET A 216 -3.23 -17.30 18.46
C MET A 216 -3.50 -18.07 19.77
N GLU A 217 -2.47 -18.69 20.36
CA GLU A 217 -2.56 -19.27 21.71
C GLU A 217 -2.50 -18.18 22.81
N MET A 218 -2.00 -16.98 22.48
CA MET A 218 -1.78 -15.88 23.41
C MET A 218 -2.84 -14.78 23.31
N VAL A 219 -3.55 -14.69 22.18
CA VAL A 219 -4.53 -13.65 21.88
C VAL A 219 -5.91 -14.26 21.61
N GLU A 220 -6.96 -13.64 22.13
CA GLU A 220 -8.34 -14.11 21.97
C GLU A 220 -8.90 -13.75 20.58
N TYR A 221 -8.50 -14.52 19.56
CA TYR A 221 -9.13 -14.46 18.23
C TYR A 221 -10.41 -15.30 18.16
N PRO A 222 -11.38 -14.95 17.28
CA PRO A 222 -12.53 -15.79 16.97
C PRO A 222 -12.12 -17.18 16.49
N ASP A 223 -12.93 -18.19 16.76
CA ASP A 223 -12.60 -19.59 16.45
C ASP A 223 -12.38 -19.82 14.95
N HIS A 224 -13.18 -19.21 14.09
CA HIS A 224 -13.02 -19.35 12.63
C HIS A 224 -11.67 -18.81 12.14
N VAL A 225 -11.12 -17.76 12.77
CA VAL A 225 -9.79 -17.22 12.43
C VAL A 225 -8.70 -18.23 12.81
N LYS A 226 -8.84 -18.86 13.99
CA LYS A 226 -7.92 -19.91 14.45
C LYS A 226 -7.95 -21.13 13.55
N GLU A 227 -9.14 -21.56 13.14
CA GLU A 227 -9.33 -22.70 12.24
C GLU A 227 -8.63 -22.47 10.88
N ILE A 228 -8.78 -21.28 10.29
CA ILE A 228 -8.14 -20.95 9.00
C ILE A 228 -6.62 -20.91 9.14
N MET A 229 -6.08 -20.27 10.18
CA MET A 229 -4.64 -20.25 10.43
C MET A 229 -4.10 -21.67 10.64
N GLN A 230 -4.80 -22.50 11.41
CA GLN A 230 -4.42 -23.88 11.65
C GLN A 230 -4.41 -24.68 10.34
N GLN A 231 -5.44 -24.53 9.50
CA GLN A 231 -5.52 -25.19 8.20
C GLN A 231 -4.31 -24.86 7.30
N TYR A 232 -3.95 -23.58 7.17
CA TYR A 232 -2.79 -23.18 6.36
C TYR A 232 -1.47 -23.60 7.00
N ASN A 233 -1.36 -23.57 8.33
CA ASN A 233 -0.19 -24.07 9.04
C ASN A 233 0.01 -25.58 8.83
N ASP A 234 -1.06 -26.38 8.84
CA ASP A 234 -0.94 -27.83 8.64
C ASP A 234 -0.54 -28.18 7.20
N LEU A 235 -1.07 -27.42 6.24
CA LEU A 235 -0.75 -27.59 4.82
C LEU A 235 0.65 -27.10 4.46
N TRP A 236 1.15 -26.02 5.07
CA TRP A 236 2.35 -25.30 4.59
C TRP A 236 3.43 -25.04 5.65
N GLY A 237 3.11 -25.19 6.94
CA GLY A 237 4.02 -24.94 8.05
C GLY A 237 5.03 -26.07 8.31
N ASN A 238 4.83 -27.26 7.73
CA ASN A 238 5.70 -28.42 7.91
C ASN A 238 6.78 -28.53 6.82
N GLU A 239 8.00 -28.96 7.18
CA GLU A 239 9.14 -29.13 6.24
C GLU A 239 8.82 -30.06 5.05
N ASN A 240 7.90 -31.01 5.23
CA ASN A 240 7.56 -32.06 4.26
C ASN A 240 6.38 -31.75 3.32
N ALA A 241 5.81 -30.54 3.36
CA ALA A 241 4.58 -30.23 2.63
C ALA A 241 4.73 -30.16 1.09
N LEU A 242 5.95 -30.18 0.54
CA LEU A 242 6.18 -30.23 -0.90
C LEU A 242 7.46 -31.01 -1.25
N HIS A 243 7.29 -32.30 -1.54
CA HIS A 243 8.13 -33.05 -2.47
C HIS A 243 7.24 -33.56 -3.62
#